data_AF-A0A928L0I5-F1
#
_entry.id   AF-A0A928L0I5-F1
#
_cell.length_a   1.000
_cell.length_b   1.000
_cell.length_c   1.000
_cell.angle_alpha   90.00
_cell.angle_beta   90.00
_cell.angle_gamma   90.00
#
_symmetry.space_group_name_H-M   'P 1'
#
loop_
_entity.id
_entity.type
_entity.pdbx_description
1 polymer ?
#
loop_
_entity_poly.entity_id
_entity_poly.type
_entity_poly.pdbx_seq_one_letter_code
_entity_poly.pdbx_strand_id
1 'polypeptide(L)'
;MQGYIHVYIKDNHIEVMGQEFLLGELSLSLMNISQEQINKIRPLHSKIEQLAGIDRFEHLFYRHILQTDKQRKLKLATDRLIKLPTFSEWTEIHNAVCDLIDMLREIKIFEVLLNPIDKSYIEQYSSLEYNSEEYNFAWLCYLELVDIITGYFEDAVAFARTITNFADVVLAGLKKLDTHSFALAYSMFMNEPPFKNLIASPDDKDGLMYTQEDFVLLQYIPMPKSKDSKEYCIAEYYKTDNLQALAKLDFLKGLMKGHHPRRCKQCNRFFLMTRGYRTIYCDKPSLENPKFTCSQVAYKHAQCSTFITI
;
A
#
# COMPACT_ATOMS: atom_id res chain seq x y z
N MET A 1 -6.56 14.47 5.56
CA MET A 1 -5.90 14.00 4.33
C MET A 1 -6.72 14.46 3.13
N GLN A 2 -6.11 15.01 2.08
CA GLN A 2 -6.79 15.03 0.78
C GLN A 2 -6.99 13.56 0.41
N GLY A 3 -8.23 13.11 0.20
CA GLY A 3 -8.56 11.68 -0.01
C GLY A 3 -8.02 11.06 -1.30
N TYR A 4 -6.98 11.66 -1.89
CA TYR A 4 -6.35 11.24 -3.12
C TYR A 4 -4.84 11.16 -2.95
N ILE A 5 -4.28 10.11 -3.53
CA ILE A 5 -2.88 9.89 -3.77
C ILE A 5 -2.53 10.54 -5.11
N HIS A 6 -1.60 11.49 -5.06
CA HIS A 6 -0.98 12.09 -6.23
C HIS A 6 0.34 11.39 -6.50
N VAL A 7 0.48 10.84 -7.71
CA VAL A 7 1.64 10.04 -8.12
C VAL A 7 2.23 10.63 -9.38
N TYR A 8 3.55 10.81 -9.41
CA TYR A 8 4.27 11.27 -10.59
C TYR A 8 5.30 10.22 -10.98
N ILE A 9 5.35 9.81 -12.25
CA ILE A 9 6.33 8.86 -12.75
C ILE A 9 7.25 9.56 -13.75
N LYS A 10 8.55 9.53 -13.47
CA LYS A 10 9.63 10.12 -14.28
C LYS A 10 10.65 9.03 -14.57
N ASP A 11 10.66 8.55 -15.81
CA ASP A 11 11.49 7.43 -16.27
C ASP A 11 11.39 6.18 -15.36
N ASN A 12 12.37 5.93 -14.50
CA ASN A 12 12.45 4.77 -13.62
C ASN A 12 12.16 5.09 -12.13
N HIS A 13 11.65 6.30 -11.85
CA HIS A 13 11.30 6.76 -10.52
C HIS A 13 9.82 7.10 -10.39
N ILE A 14 9.31 6.95 -9.17
CA ILE A 14 7.98 7.34 -8.73
C ILE A 14 8.10 8.38 -7.61
N GLU A 15 7.30 9.43 -7.68
CA GLU A 15 7.22 10.47 -6.67
C GLU A 15 5.81 10.47 -6.06
N VAL A 16 5.75 10.36 -4.73
CA VAL A 16 4.53 10.33 -3.94
C VAL A 16 4.75 11.18 -2.70
N MET A 17 3.80 12.08 -2.38
CA MET A 17 3.90 12.99 -1.23
C MET A 17 5.22 13.81 -1.20
N GLY A 18 5.74 14.18 -2.37
CA GLY A 18 6.98 14.94 -2.53
C GLY A 18 8.27 14.14 -2.25
N GLN A 19 8.17 12.82 -2.08
CA GLN A 19 9.30 11.91 -1.91
C GLN A 19 9.48 11.05 -3.16
N GLU A 20 10.72 10.87 -3.60
CA GLU A 20 11.08 10.13 -4.80
C GLU A 20 11.67 8.75 -4.46
N PHE A 21 11.22 7.71 -5.16
CA PHE A 21 11.62 6.32 -4.98
C PHE A 21 11.90 5.66 -6.34
N LEU A 22 12.67 4.57 -6.34
CA LEU A 22 12.76 3.72 -7.54
C LEU A 22 11.45 2.98 -7.76
N LEU A 23 11.04 2.81 -9.03
CA LEU A 23 9.87 2.01 -9.36
C LEU A 23 10.01 0.57 -8.83
N GLY A 24 9.00 0.14 -8.08
CA GLY A 24 8.93 -1.16 -7.42
C GLY A 24 9.34 -1.11 -5.95
N GLU A 25 9.87 -0.01 -5.44
CA GLU A 25 10.36 0.08 -4.06
C GLU A 25 9.24 0.16 -3.03
N LEU A 26 8.18 0.92 -3.32
CA LEU A 26 7.04 1.10 -2.41
C LEU A 26 6.20 -0.19 -2.33
N SER A 27 5.87 -0.79 -3.47
CA SER A 27 5.16 -2.07 -3.56
C SER A 27 5.93 -3.22 -2.90
N LEU A 28 7.26 -3.23 -3.00
CA LEU A 28 8.10 -4.21 -2.30
C LEU A 28 7.98 -4.12 -0.77
N SER A 29 7.66 -2.94 -0.22
CA SER A 29 7.39 -2.81 1.21
C SER A 29 6.14 -3.58 1.64
N LEU A 30 5.10 -3.62 0.78
CA LEU A 30 3.89 -4.43 1.00
C LEU A 30 4.19 -5.92 0.94
N MET A 31 5.01 -6.36 -0.01
CA MET A 31 5.42 -7.77 -0.13
C MET A 31 6.22 -8.28 1.10
N ASN A 32 6.77 -7.37 1.90
CA ASN A 32 7.54 -7.70 3.11
C ASN A 32 6.71 -7.59 4.40
N ILE A 33 5.40 -7.33 4.32
CA ILE A 33 4.52 -7.40 5.48
C ILE A 33 4.48 -8.85 5.97
N SER A 34 4.88 -9.07 7.22
CA SER A 34 4.88 -10.39 7.82
C SER A 34 3.47 -10.82 8.27
N GLN A 35 3.24 -12.13 8.35
CA GLN A 35 1.99 -12.65 8.93
C GLN A 35 1.80 -12.20 10.38
N GLU A 36 2.88 -12.03 11.13
CA GLU A 36 2.84 -11.50 12.49
C GLU A 36 2.29 -10.07 12.52
N GLN A 37 2.75 -9.19 11.63
CA GLN A 37 2.22 -7.82 11.50
C GLN A 37 0.72 -7.84 11.12
N ILE A 38 0.32 -8.67 10.16
CA ILE A 38 -1.09 -8.82 9.78
C ILE A 38 -1.93 -9.27 10.99
N ASN A 39 -1.46 -10.25 11.75
CA ASN A 39 -2.16 -10.76 12.93
C ASN A 39 -2.27 -9.74 14.06
N LYS A 40 -1.34 -8.79 14.17
CA LYS A 40 -1.40 -7.67 15.13
C LYS A 40 -2.39 -6.60 14.70
N ILE A 41 -2.42 -6.25 13.41
CA ILE A 41 -3.25 -5.16 12.88
C ILE A 41 -4.72 -5.57 12.73
N ARG A 42 -4.98 -6.81 12.30
CA ARG A 42 -6.33 -7.28 11.94
C ARG A 42 -7.38 -7.15 13.07
N PRO A 43 -7.10 -7.50 14.34
CA PRO A 43 -8.08 -7.31 15.40
C PRO A 43 -8.49 -5.86 15.60
N LEU A 44 -7.55 -4.92 15.48
CA LEU A 44 -7.83 -3.49 15.60
C LEU A 44 -8.63 -2.97 14.40
N HIS A 45 -8.28 -3.41 13.19
CA HIS A 45 -9.04 -3.13 11.98
C HIS A 45 -10.51 -3.50 12.14
N SER A 46 -10.80 -4.77 12.48
CA SER A 46 -12.17 -5.26 12.67
C SER A 46 -12.90 -4.54 13.80
N LYS A 47 -12.19 -4.13 14.87
CA LYS A 47 -12.77 -3.31 15.94
C LYS A 47 -13.23 -1.95 15.41
N ILE A 48 -12.41 -1.29 14.59
CA ILE A 48 -12.75 0.03 14.01
C ILE A 48 -13.98 -0.10 13.11
N GLU A 49 -14.02 -1.11 12.25
CA GLU A 49 -15.17 -1.37 11.37
C GLU A 49 -16.47 -1.56 12.17
N GLN A 50 -16.41 -2.38 13.21
CA GLN A 50 -17.53 -2.63 14.10
C GLN A 50 -18.00 -1.36 14.82
N LEU A 51 -17.06 -0.57 15.38
CA LEU A 51 -17.41 0.64 16.12
C LEU A 51 -17.97 1.75 15.22
N ALA A 52 -17.35 1.96 14.06
CA ALA A 52 -17.76 2.99 13.10
C ALA A 52 -18.97 2.57 12.25
N GLY A 53 -19.35 1.29 12.28
CA GLY A 53 -20.44 0.76 11.48
C GLY A 53 -20.13 0.81 9.98
N ILE A 54 -18.86 0.67 9.61
CA ILE A 54 -18.44 0.66 8.21
C ILE A 54 -18.28 -0.78 7.73
N ASP A 55 -18.70 -1.00 6.48
CA ASP A 55 -18.58 -2.25 5.75
C ASP A 55 -18.22 -1.89 4.30
N ARG A 56 -17.12 -2.44 3.78
CA ARG A 56 -16.63 -2.05 2.46
C ARG A 56 -17.59 -2.39 1.32
N PHE A 57 -18.32 -3.50 1.43
CA PHE A 57 -19.26 -3.94 0.40
C PHE A 57 -20.48 -3.01 0.32
N GLU A 58 -20.98 -2.57 1.47
CA GLU A 58 -22.13 -1.68 1.57
C GLU A 58 -21.77 -0.18 1.39
N HIS A 59 -20.56 0.23 1.78
CA HIS A 59 -20.12 1.64 1.79
C HIS A 59 -19.19 2.01 0.62
N LEU A 60 -18.93 1.11 -0.33
CA LEU A 60 -18.15 1.34 -1.56
C LEU A 60 -18.58 2.61 -2.35
N PHE A 61 -19.83 3.07 -2.16
CA PHE A 61 -20.39 4.26 -2.80
C PHE A 61 -19.72 5.59 -2.42
N TYR A 62 -18.93 5.69 -1.33
CA TYR A 62 -18.26 6.95 -0.96
C TYR A 62 -17.02 7.27 -1.82
N ARG A 63 -16.32 6.25 -2.33
CA ARG A 63 -15.04 6.44 -3.05
C ARG A 63 -15.21 6.97 -4.48
N HIS A 64 -16.29 6.61 -5.18
CA HIS A 64 -16.54 7.10 -6.55
C HIS A 64 -17.08 8.53 -6.65
N ILE A 65 -17.36 9.21 -5.53
CA ILE A 65 -18.06 10.51 -5.55
C ILE A 65 -17.24 11.57 -4.79
N LEU A 66 -15.96 11.69 -5.14
CA LEU A 66 -15.02 12.61 -4.49
C LEU A 66 -15.13 14.08 -4.97
N GLN A 67 -16.31 14.46 -5.48
CA GLN A 67 -16.78 15.84 -5.52
C GLN A 67 -18.24 15.91 -5.04
N THR A 68 -18.56 15.22 -3.93
CA THR A 68 -19.80 15.55 -3.22
C THR A 68 -19.66 16.93 -2.60
N ASP A 69 -20.49 17.87 -3.05
CA ASP A 69 -20.65 19.13 -2.35
C ASP A 69 -21.22 18.90 -0.93
N LYS A 70 -21.20 19.95 -0.11
CA LYS A 70 -21.73 19.90 1.26
C LYS A 70 -23.17 19.35 1.28
N GLN A 71 -23.99 19.66 0.28
CA GLN A 71 -25.40 19.22 0.22
C GLN A 71 -25.52 17.71 0.06
N ARG A 72 -24.70 17.09 -0.79
CA ARG A 72 -24.74 15.63 -0.96
C ARG A 72 -24.22 14.89 0.26
N LYS A 73 -23.21 15.40 0.97
CA LYS A 73 -22.78 14.83 2.25
C LYS A 73 -23.90 14.88 3.29
N LEU A 74 -24.58 16.03 3.41
CA LEU A 74 -25.75 16.15 4.30
C LEU A 74 -26.87 15.17 3.95
N LYS A 75 -27.12 14.93 2.65
CA LYS A 75 -28.08 13.90 2.22
C LYS A 75 -27.66 12.50 2.66
N LEU A 76 -26.37 12.16 2.54
CA LEU A 76 -25.82 10.88 2.99
C LEU A 76 -25.91 10.73 4.52
N ALA A 77 -25.74 11.81 5.29
CA ALA A 77 -25.93 11.79 6.75
C ALA A 77 -27.34 11.36 7.19
N THR A 78 -28.34 11.49 6.31
CA THR A 78 -29.71 11.02 6.55
C THR A 78 -29.94 9.56 6.12
N ASP A 79 -28.94 8.92 5.53
CA ASP A 79 -28.98 7.51 5.18
C ASP A 79 -29.02 6.66 6.45
N ARG A 80 -29.96 5.72 6.50
CA ARG A 80 -30.16 4.82 7.64
C ARG A 80 -28.97 3.87 7.85
N LEU A 81 -28.09 3.74 6.86
CA LEU A 81 -26.87 2.93 6.95
C LEU A 81 -25.77 3.61 7.79
N ILE A 82 -25.77 4.94 7.93
CA ILE A 82 -24.72 5.64 8.68
C ILE A 82 -25.12 5.75 10.15
N LYS A 83 -24.41 5.02 11.02
CA LYS A 83 -24.54 5.19 12.47
C LYS A 83 -23.83 6.48 12.89
N LEU A 84 -24.58 7.43 13.45
CA LEU A 84 -24.02 8.61 14.12
C LEU A 84 -23.56 8.23 15.54
N PRO A 85 -22.26 8.40 15.88
CA PRO A 85 -21.75 8.09 17.22
C PRO A 85 -21.98 9.25 18.18
N THR A 86 -22.14 8.96 19.47
CA THR A 86 -21.90 9.93 20.53
C THR A 86 -20.44 10.40 20.53
N PHE A 87 -20.13 11.55 21.13
CA PHE A 87 -18.75 12.03 21.19
C PHE A 87 -17.80 11.05 21.92
N SER A 88 -18.32 10.31 22.92
CA SER A 88 -17.57 9.26 23.61
C SER A 88 -17.26 8.07 22.69
N GLU A 89 -18.23 7.62 21.88
CA GLU A 89 -18.00 6.57 20.89
C GLU A 89 -17.01 7.04 19.80
N TRP A 90 -17.15 8.29 19.33
CA TRP A 90 -16.20 8.87 18.38
C TRP A 90 -14.79 8.91 18.97
N THR A 91 -14.65 9.24 20.26
CA THR A 91 -13.35 9.19 20.96
C THR A 91 -12.76 7.78 20.99
N GLU A 92 -13.56 6.74 21.23
CA GLU A 92 -13.08 5.36 21.17
C GLU A 92 -12.61 4.98 19.75
N ILE A 93 -13.41 5.30 18.73
CA ILE A 93 -13.07 5.06 17.33
C ILE A 93 -11.77 5.80 16.97
N HIS A 94 -11.63 7.04 17.42
CA HIS A 94 -10.47 7.87 17.12
C HIS A 94 -9.18 7.35 17.72
N ASN A 95 -9.22 6.91 18.97
CA ASN A 95 -8.07 6.27 19.60
C ASN A 95 -7.65 5.01 18.84
N ALA A 96 -8.60 4.17 18.45
CA ALA A 96 -8.32 2.98 17.66
C ALA A 96 -7.73 3.32 16.28
N VAL A 97 -8.25 4.34 15.60
CA VAL A 97 -7.70 4.82 14.32
C VAL A 97 -6.27 5.34 14.46
N CYS A 98 -5.96 6.10 15.52
CA CYS A 98 -4.60 6.56 15.79
C CYS A 98 -3.64 5.37 15.96
N ASP A 99 -4.02 4.40 16.79
CA ASP A 99 -3.22 3.20 17.04
C ASP A 99 -3.05 2.36 15.74
N LEU A 100 -4.06 2.32 14.86
CA LEU A 100 -3.97 1.67 13.55
C LEU A 100 -3.00 2.40 12.63
N ILE A 101 -3.08 3.72 12.54
CA ILE A 101 -2.16 4.54 11.72
C ILE A 101 -0.71 4.30 12.18
N ASP A 102 -0.46 4.31 13.49
CA ASP A 102 0.89 4.11 14.02
C ASP A 102 1.45 2.73 13.66
N MET A 103 0.64 1.68 13.76
CA MET A 103 1.06 0.34 13.32
C MET A 103 1.28 0.26 11.80
N LEU A 104 0.41 0.87 10.99
CA LEU A 104 0.56 0.87 9.54
C LEU A 104 1.85 1.59 9.13
N ARG A 105 2.18 2.72 9.78
CA ARG A 105 3.37 3.53 9.49
C ARG A 105 4.71 2.81 9.74
N GLU A 106 4.72 1.64 10.39
CA GLU A 106 5.90 0.76 10.40
C GLU A 106 6.24 0.19 9.00
N ILE A 107 5.29 0.24 8.06
CA ILE A 107 5.46 -0.18 6.67
C ILE A 107 5.73 1.06 5.81
N LYS A 108 6.84 1.04 5.06
CA LYS A 108 7.36 2.18 4.32
C LYS A 108 6.33 2.92 3.46
N ILE A 109 5.48 2.22 2.70
CA ILE A 109 4.47 2.90 1.86
C ILE A 109 3.47 3.71 2.70
N PHE A 110 3.12 3.24 3.89
CA PHE A 110 2.22 3.95 4.80
C PHE A 110 2.92 5.06 5.56
N GLU A 111 4.21 4.93 5.87
CA GLU A 111 5.03 6.04 6.37
C GLU A 111 4.98 7.26 5.42
N VAL A 112 4.96 7.00 4.10
CA VAL A 112 4.86 8.05 3.07
C VAL A 112 3.45 8.60 2.94
N LEU A 113 2.42 7.74 2.96
CA LEU A 113 1.04 8.13 2.70
C LEU A 113 0.31 8.70 3.92
N LEU A 114 0.64 8.23 5.12
CA LEU A 114 -0.11 8.51 6.33
C LEU A 114 0.70 9.43 7.26
N ASN A 115 0.14 10.60 7.53
CA ASN A 115 0.61 11.44 8.62
C ASN A 115 0.07 10.93 9.96
N PRO A 116 0.85 11.01 11.05
CA PRO A 116 0.32 10.77 12.38
C PRO A 116 -0.85 11.73 12.64
N ILE A 117 -1.85 11.24 13.36
CA ILE A 117 -2.99 12.05 13.80
C ILE A 117 -2.94 12.10 15.32
N ASP A 118 -3.04 13.31 15.87
CA ASP A 118 -3.02 13.52 17.30
C ASP A 118 -4.34 13.06 17.93
N LYS A 119 -4.31 12.43 19.10
CA LYS A 119 -5.50 11.97 19.83
C LYS A 119 -6.45 13.13 20.20
N SER A 120 -5.94 14.36 20.28
CA SER A 120 -6.72 15.58 20.48
C SER A 120 -7.40 16.10 19.23
N TYR A 121 -7.15 15.53 18.04
CA TYR A 121 -7.69 16.03 16.76
C TYR A 121 -9.21 16.20 16.79
N ILE A 122 -9.93 15.30 17.46
CA ILE A 122 -11.40 15.36 17.54
C ILE A 122 -11.92 16.32 18.61
N GLU A 123 -11.08 16.85 19.52
CA GLU A 123 -11.51 17.75 20.59
C GLU A 123 -12.10 19.05 20.04
N GLN A 124 -11.70 19.46 18.84
CA GLN A 124 -12.31 20.59 18.13
C GLN A 124 -13.82 20.42 17.87
N TYR A 125 -14.33 19.19 17.94
CA TYR A 125 -15.75 18.86 17.76
C TYR A 125 -16.49 18.63 19.08
N SER A 126 -15.81 18.71 20.24
CA SER A 126 -16.40 18.34 21.55
C SER A 126 -17.53 19.28 22.00
N SER A 127 -17.54 20.52 21.49
CA SER A 127 -18.56 21.52 21.81
C SER A 127 -19.75 21.51 20.86
N LEU A 128 -19.72 20.70 19.79
CA LEU A 128 -20.82 20.61 18.84
C LEU A 128 -22.01 19.88 19.50
N GLU A 129 -23.21 20.37 19.25
CA GLU A 129 -24.44 19.73 19.71
C GLU A 129 -24.60 18.38 18.97
N TYR A 130 -24.87 17.32 19.73
CA TYR A 130 -25.10 16.00 19.15
C TYR A 130 -26.23 16.05 18.13
N ASN A 131 -26.00 15.48 16.96
CA ASN A 131 -26.93 15.47 15.83
C ASN A 131 -27.23 16.86 15.21
N SER A 132 -26.40 17.88 15.48
CA SER A 132 -26.44 19.12 14.69
C SER A 132 -25.95 18.88 13.26
N GLU A 133 -26.26 19.81 12.35
CA GLU A 133 -25.78 19.76 10.96
C GLU A 133 -24.25 19.69 10.91
N GLU A 134 -23.59 20.50 11.73
CA GLU A 134 -22.13 20.58 11.85
C GLU A 134 -21.53 19.29 12.40
N TYR A 135 -22.13 18.71 13.45
CA TYR A 135 -21.68 17.44 14.03
C TYR A 135 -21.76 16.31 13.00
N ASN A 136 -22.90 16.20 12.30
CA ASN A 136 -23.12 15.17 11.30
C ASN A 136 -22.16 15.34 10.12
N PHE A 137 -21.94 16.57 9.66
CA PHE A 137 -20.98 16.85 8.61
C PHE A 137 -19.54 16.52 9.01
N ALA A 138 -19.15 16.85 10.24
CA ALA A 138 -17.82 16.54 10.77
C ALA A 138 -17.61 15.02 10.90
N TRP A 139 -18.61 14.29 11.39
CA TRP A 139 -18.59 12.83 11.45
C TRP A 139 -18.42 12.22 10.06
N LEU A 140 -19.16 12.68 9.05
CA LEU A 140 -19.01 12.16 7.69
C LEU A 140 -17.61 12.39 7.11
N CYS A 141 -17.05 13.58 7.31
CA CYS A 141 -15.68 13.87 6.88
C CYS A 141 -14.65 12.99 7.62
N TYR A 142 -14.92 12.67 8.88
CA TYR A 142 -14.11 11.74 9.65
C TYR A 142 -14.28 10.30 9.18
N LEU A 143 -15.50 9.87 8.86
CA LEU A 143 -15.81 8.52 8.38
C LEU A 143 -15.12 8.22 7.05
N GLU A 144 -15.00 9.22 6.15
CA GLU A 144 -14.20 9.11 4.93
C GLU A 144 -12.73 8.80 5.22
N LEU A 145 -12.15 9.42 6.24
CA LEU A 145 -10.78 9.12 6.68
C LEU A 145 -10.69 7.69 7.22
N VAL A 146 -11.66 7.25 8.03
CA VAL A 146 -11.69 5.88 8.56
C VAL A 146 -11.74 4.87 7.42
N ASP A 147 -12.65 5.04 6.47
CA ASP A 147 -12.80 4.17 5.29
C ASP A 147 -11.51 4.09 4.46
N ILE A 148 -10.83 5.23 4.24
CA ILE A 148 -9.56 5.25 3.54
C ILE A 148 -8.51 4.39 4.27
N ILE A 149 -8.35 4.58 5.59
CA ILE A 149 -7.31 3.89 6.36
C ILE A 149 -7.59 2.39 6.47
N THR A 150 -8.84 1.98 6.73
CA THR A 150 -9.22 0.56 6.77
C THR A 150 -9.03 -0.09 5.40
N GLY A 151 -9.53 0.55 4.35
CA GLY A 151 -9.34 0.07 2.98
C GLY A 151 -7.87 -0.06 2.57
N TYR A 152 -7.00 0.85 3.02
CA TYR A 152 -5.56 0.77 2.77
C TYR A 152 -4.95 -0.50 3.38
N PHE A 153 -5.33 -0.89 4.59
CA PHE A 153 -4.85 -2.13 5.18
C PHE A 153 -5.28 -3.35 4.36
N GLU A 154 -6.55 -3.43 4.00
CA GLU A 154 -7.09 -4.53 3.19
C GLU A 154 -6.44 -4.62 1.81
N ASP A 155 -6.30 -3.48 1.13
CA ASP A 155 -5.64 -3.35 -0.17
C ASP A 155 -4.19 -3.82 -0.09
N ALA A 156 -3.48 -3.45 0.98
CA ALA A 156 -2.11 -3.90 1.21
C ALA A 156 -2.04 -5.41 1.38
N VAL A 157 -2.94 -6.02 2.14
CA VAL A 157 -2.95 -7.47 2.36
C VAL A 157 -3.32 -8.21 1.07
N ALA A 158 -4.33 -7.75 0.33
CA ALA A 158 -4.75 -8.35 -0.94
C ALA A 158 -3.63 -8.27 -2.01
N PHE A 159 -3.00 -7.10 -2.12
CA PHE A 159 -1.85 -6.88 -3.00
C PHE A 159 -0.66 -7.74 -2.59
N ALA A 160 -0.27 -7.73 -1.31
CA ALA A 160 0.86 -8.50 -0.81
C ALA A 160 0.68 -9.99 -1.04
N ARG A 161 -0.51 -10.55 -0.74
CA ARG A 161 -0.87 -11.96 -1.01
C ARG A 161 -0.68 -12.30 -2.49
N THR A 162 -1.31 -11.53 -3.36
CA THR A 162 -1.32 -11.77 -4.81
C THR A 162 0.07 -11.66 -5.43
N ILE A 163 0.78 -10.56 -5.16
CA ILE A 163 2.07 -10.27 -5.80
C ILE A 163 3.21 -11.10 -5.20
N THR A 164 3.12 -11.49 -3.93
CA THR A 164 4.06 -12.47 -3.34
C THR A 164 3.91 -13.83 -4.02
N ASN A 165 2.67 -14.30 -4.24
CA ASN A 165 2.43 -15.54 -4.97
C ASN A 165 2.93 -15.46 -6.42
N PHE A 166 2.69 -14.34 -7.11
CA PHE A 166 3.25 -14.09 -8.43
C PHE A 166 4.78 -14.18 -8.44
N ALA A 167 5.45 -13.54 -7.47
CA ALA A 167 6.90 -13.55 -7.38
C ALA A 167 7.47 -14.95 -7.08
N ASP A 168 6.87 -15.68 -6.14
CA ASP A 168 7.38 -16.96 -5.67
C ASP A 168 7.07 -18.12 -6.63
N VAL A 169 5.91 -18.11 -7.27
CA VAL A 169 5.48 -19.21 -8.15
C VAL A 169 5.88 -18.94 -9.60
N VAL A 170 5.71 -17.70 -10.07
CA VAL A 170 5.88 -17.38 -11.50
C VAL A 170 7.26 -16.78 -11.76
N LEU A 171 7.63 -15.68 -11.12
CA LEU A 171 8.90 -15.00 -11.40
C LEU A 171 10.11 -15.87 -11.06
N ALA A 172 10.05 -16.63 -9.96
CA ALA A 172 11.12 -17.54 -9.55
C ALA A 172 11.42 -18.64 -10.59
N GLY A 173 10.44 -19.01 -11.41
CA GLY A 173 10.56 -20.05 -12.45
C GLY A 173 11.05 -19.53 -13.82
N LEU A 174 11.20 -18.21 -13.98
CA LEU A 174 11.58 -17.63 -15.27
C LEU A 174 13.04 -17.92 -15.63
N LYS A 175 13.25 -18.39 -16.88
CA LYS A 175 14.59 -18.59 -17.45
C LYS A 175 15.29 -17.27 -17.79
N LYS A 176 14.50 -16.26 -18.17
CA LYS A 176 14.96 -14.90 -18.51
C LYS A 176 14.20 -13.91 -17.65
N LEU A 177 14.94 -12.98 -17.05
CA LEU A 177 14.45 -11.88 -16.22
C LEU A 177 14.58 -10.58 -17.04
N ASP A 178 13.79 -10.50 -18.11
CA ASP A 178 13.69 -9.35 -19.00
C ASP A 178 12.23 -8.85 -19.07
N THR A 179 12.05 -7.63 -19.58
CA THR A 179 10.75 -6.95 -19.60
C THR A 179 9.68 -7.73 -20.37
N HIS A 180 10.06 -8.41 -21.45
CA HIS A 180 9.15 -9.28 -22.21
C HIS A 180 8.69 -10.48 -21.38
N SER A 181 9.63 -11.17 -20.74
CA SER A 181 9.34 -12.34 -19.91
C SER A 181 8.47 -11.97 -18.70
N PHE A 182 8.68 -10.79 -18.11
CA PHE A 182 7.83 -10.27 -17.04
C PHE A 182 6.41 -9.96 -17.51
N ALA A 183 6.24 -9.31 -18.67
CA ALA A 183 4.93 -9.02 -19.22
C ALA A 183 4.15 -10.30 -19.54
N LEU A 184 4.80 -11.29 -20.16
CA LEU A 184 4.20 -12.60 -20.43
C LEU A 184 3.81 -13.32 -19.14
N ALA A 185 4.71 -13.34 -18.15
CA ALA A 185 4.45 -13.96 -16.85
C ALA A 185 3.24 -13.34 -16.15
N TYR A 186 3.17 -12.00 -16.11
CA TYR A 186 2.04 -11.30 -15.50
C TYR A 186 0.73 -11.58 -16.26
N SER A 187 0.77 -11.57 -17.59
CA SER A 187 -0.39 -11.94 -18.43
C SER A 187 -0.88 -13.34 -18.14
N MET A 188 0.02 -14.32 -18.01
CA MET A 188 -0.35 -15.69 -17.65
C MET A 188 -0.96 -15.74 -16.25
N PHE A 189 -0.31 -15.11 -15.27
CA PHE A 189 -0.76 -15.10 -13.87
C PHE A 189 -2.17 -14.53 -13.73
N MET A 190 -2.50 -13.46 -14.44
CA MET A 190 -3.80 -12.79 -14.34
C MET A 190 -4.93 -13.51 -15.09
N ASN A 191 -4.63 -14.25 -16.16
CA ASN A 191 -5.66 -14.76 -17.09
C ASN A 191 -5.79 -16.28 -17.12
N GLU A 192 -4.75 -17.05 -16.73
CA GLU A 192 -4.77 -18.50 -16.87
C GLU A 192 -5.41 -19.20 -15.65
N PRO A 193 -6.32 -20.17 -15.86
CA PRO A 193 -7.01 -20.87 -14.77
C PRO A 193 -6.13 -21.45 -13.65
N PRO A 194 -4.91 -22.00 -13.92
CA PRO A 194 -4.06 -22.56 -12.87
C PRO A 194 -3.63 -21.56 -11.78
N PHE A 195 -3.63 -20.26 -12.07
CA PHE A 195 -3.18 -19.23 -11.13
C PHE A 195 -4.34 -18.53 -10.39
N LYS A 196 -5.60 -18.84 -10.72
CA LYS A 196 -6.77 -18.17 -10.14
C LYS A 196 -6.77 -18.21 -8.60
N ASN A 197 -6.40 -19.35 -8.02
CA ASN A 197 -6.35 -19.54 -6.57
C ASN A 197 -5.14 -18.87 -5.87
N LEU A 198 -4.25 -18.24 -6.64
CA LEU A 198 -3.12 -17.48 -6.13
C LEU A 198 -3.41 -15.97 -6.04
N ILE A 199 -4.51 -15.53 -6.64
CA ILE A 199 -4.97 -14.14 -6.64
C ILE A 199 -5.99 -13.97 -5.52
N ALA A 200 -5.85 -12.91 -4.74
CA ALA A 200 -6.80 -12.56 -3.69
C ALA A 200 -8.22 -12.40 -4.26
N SER A 201 -9.17 -13.20 -3.79
CA SER A 201 -10.55 -13.24 -4.27
C SER A 201 -11.54 -12.96 -3.14
N PRO A 202 -12.68 -12.28 -3.42
CA PRO A 202 -13.75 -12.12 -2.43
C PRO A 202 -14.35 -13.45 -1.94
N ASP A 203 -14.15 -14.55 -2.68
CA ASP A 203 -14.55 -15.91 -2.26
C ASP A 203 -13.64 -16.49 -1.15
N ASP A 204 -12.51 -15.85 -0.86
CA ASP A 204 -11.61 -16.25 0.22
C ASP A 204 -12.26 -16.01 1.60
N LYS A 205 -11.83 -16.76 2.62
CA LYS A 205 -12.39 -16.66 3.99
C LYS A 205 -12.30 -15.26 4.60
N ASP A 206 -11.35 -14.45 4.15
CA ASP A 206 -11.15 -13.08 4.63
C ASP A 206 -11.83 -12.02 3.76
N GLY A 207 -12.51 -12.41 2.67
CA GLY A 207 -13.23 -11.50 1.77
C GLY A 207 -12.36 -10.50 1.00
N LEU A 208 -11.03 -10.59 1.12
CA LEU A 208 -10.10 -9.64 0.53
C LEU A 208 -9.97 -9.84 -0.98
N MET A 209 -9.94 -8.74 -1.73
CA MET A 209 -9.94 -8.78 -3.20
C MET A 209 -8.77 -8.01 -3.80
N TYR A 210 -8.05 -8.64 -4.73
CA TYR A 210 -7.16 -7.92 -5.64
C TYR A 210 -7.95 -7.42 -6.84
N THR A 211 -8.02 -6.09 -7.02
CA THR A 211 -8.79 -5.51 -8.12
C THR A 211 -8.10 -5.81 -9.46
N GLN A 212 -8.86 -6.11 -10.51
CA GLN A 212 -8.29 -6.22 -11.86
C GLN A 212 -8.25 -4.87 -12.57
N GLU A 213 -9.21 -4.01 -12.26
CA GLU A 213 -9.37 -2.68 -12.84
C GLU A 213 -9.24 -1.63 -11.74
N ASP A 214 -8.55 -0.53 -12.03
CA ASP A 214 -8.38 0.58 -11.10
C ASP A 214 -8.76 1.90 -11.77
N PHE A 215 -9.48 2.74 -11.03
CA PHE A 215 -9.84 4.07 -11.48
C PHE A 215 -8.72 5.05 -11.16
N VAL A 216 -8.13 5.61 -12.21
CA VAL A 216 -7.06 6.62 -12.13
C VAL A 216 -7.34 7.74 -13.12
N LEU A 217 -7.12 8.99 -12.69
CA LEU A 217 -6.97 10.09 -13.63
C LEU A 217 -5.51 10.11 -14.11
N LEU A 218 -5.29 10.13 -15.42
CA LEU A 218 -3.97 10.22 -16.05
C LEU A 218 -3.82 11.55 -16.79
N GLN A 219 -2.72 12.26 -16.55
CA GLN A 219 -2.29 13.40 -17.36
C GLN A 219 -0.79 13.30 -17.66
N TYR A 220 -0.36 13.90 -18.76
CA TYR A 220 1.05 14.11 -19.05
C TYR A 220 1.39 15.57 -18.74
N ILE A 221 2.32 15.81 -17.82
CA ILE A 221 2.65 17.16 -17.35
C ILE A 221 4.14 17.47 -17.47
N PRO A 222 4.53 18.71 -17.79
CA PRO A 222 5.94 19.12 -17.76
C PRO A 222 6.42 19.28 -16.31
N MET A 223 7.55 18.68 -15.96
CA MET A 223 8.13 18.74 -14.61
C MET A 223 9.66 18.82 -14.68
N PRO A 224 10.34 19.43 -13.69
CA PRO A 224 11.78 19.30 -13.53
C PRO A 224 12.19 17.82 -13.39
N LYS A 225 13.31 17.42 -14.01
CA LYS A 225 13.84 16.05 -13.90
C LYS A 225 14.13 15.63 -12.45
N SER A 226 14.55 16.58 -11.62
CA SER A 226 14.76 16.45 -10.19
C SER A 226 14.42 17.79 -9.51
N LYS A 227 14.29 17.80 -8.18
CA LYS A 227 13.82 18.96 -7.40
C LYS A 227 14.52 20.29 -7.74
N ASP A 228 15.82 20.24 -8.06
CA ASP A 228 16.65 21.41 -8.36
C ASP A 228 17.10 21.49 -9.84
N SER A 229 16.52 20.67 -10.71
CA SER A 229 16.88 20.62 -12.13
C SER A 229 16.32 21.80 -12.91
N LYS A 230 17.16 22.41 -13.77
CA LYS A 230 16.71 23.35 -14.82
C LYS A 230 16.23 22.64 -16.09
N GLU A 231 16.50 21.35 -16.22
CA GLU A 231 16.00 20.51 -17.30
C GLU A 231 14.64 19.93 -16.94
N TYR A 232 13.73 19.94 -17.91
CA TYR A 232 12.37 19.43 -17.79
C TYR A 232 12.20 18.12 -18.55
N CYS A 233 11.25 17.32 -18.10
CA CYS A 233 10.72 16.15 -18.80
C CYS A 233 9.19 16.20 -18.80
N ILE A 234 8.58 15.40 -19.68
CA ILE A 234 7.15 15.09 -19.59
C ILE A 234 7.03 13.90 -18.63
N ALA A 235 6.32 14.10 -17.53
CA ALA A 235 6.02 13.07 -16.54
C ALA A 235 4.59 12.55 -16.70
N GLU A 236 4.37 11.31 -16.28
CA GLU A 236 3.02 10.76 -16.11
C GLU A 236 2.51 11.15 -14.72
N TYR A 237 1.40 11.87 -14.65
CA TYR A 237 0.71 12.19 -13.41
C TYR A 237 -0.54 11.33 -13.27
N TYR A 238 -0.63 10.66 -12.12
CA TYR A 238 -1.79 9.89 -11.73
C TYR A 238 -2.43 10.47 -10.47
N LYS A 239 -3.75 10.44 -10.43
CA LYS A 239 -4.54 10.73 -9.23
C LYS A 239 -5.50 9.57 -8.97
N THR A 240 -5.44 9.00 -7.78
CA THR A 240 -6.23 7.84 -7.35
C THR A 240 -6.52 7.90 -5.86
N ASP A 241 -7.57 7.26 -5.38
CA ASP A 241 -7.92 7.08 -3.96
C ASP A 241 -7.67 5.64 -3.47
N ASN A 242 -7.22 4.76 -4.37
CA ASN A 242 -7.03 3.33 -4.13
C ASN A 242 -5.53 3.01 -3.93
N LEU A 243 -5.19 2.34 -2.83
CA LEU A 243 -3.82 1.91 -2.57
C LEU A 243 -3.33 0.86 -3.58
N GLN A 244 -4.20 -0.06 -4.02
CA GLN A 244 -3.82 -1.06 -5.02
C GLN A 244 -3.41 -0.40 -6.34
N ALA A 245 -4.08 0.69 -6.73
CA ALA A 245 -3.72 1.44 -7.92
C ALA A 245 -2.30 2.02 -7.81
N LEU A 246 -1.95 2.65 -6.68
CA LEU A 246 -0.58 3.09 -6.41
C LEU A 246 0.41 1.92 -6.45
N ALA A 247 0.10 0.83 -5.74
CA ALA A 247 1.00 -0.31 -5.62
C ALA A 247 1.24 -1.00 -6.98
N LYS A 248 0.23 -1.09 -7.84
CA LYS A 248 0.35 -1.60 -9.21
C LYS A 248 1.09 -0.64 -10.12
N LEU A 249 0.86 0.67 -10.02
CA LEU A 249 1.62 1.67 -10.77
C LEU A 249 3.11 1.53 -10.45
N ASP A 250 3.48 1.48 -9.18
CA ASP A 250 4.85 1.27 -8.73
C ASP A 250 5.44 -0.07 -9.22
N PHE A 251 4.72 -1.16 -8.99
CA PHE A 251 5.18 -2.53 -9.31
C PHE A 251 5.27 -2.80 -10.82
N LEU A 252 4.20 -2.56 -11.57
CA LEU A 252 4.10 -2.93 -12.98
C LEU A 252 4.95 -2.01 -13.86
N LYS A 253 5.01 -0.71 -13.58
CA LYS A 253 5.97 0.18 -14.26
C LYS A 253 7.40 -0.20 -13.91
N GLY A 254 7.64 -0.69 -12.69
CA GLY A 254 8.90 -1.33 -12.30
C GLY A 254 9.26 -2.50 -13.21
N LEU A 255 8.36 -3.47 -13.38
CA LEU A 255 8.56 -4.60 -14.30
C LEU A 255 8.84 -4.14 -15.74
N MET A 256 8.15 -3.10 -16.22
CA MET A 256 8.39 -2.50 -17.54
C MET A 256 9.80 -1.90 -17.68
N LYS A 257 10.45 -1.53 -16.58
CA LYS A 257 11.86 -1.08 -16.53
C LYS A 257 12.85 -2.20 -16.21
N GLY A 258 12.37 -3.43 -16.09
CA GLY A 258 13.17 -4.60 -15.72
C GLY A 258 13.41 -4.72 -14.21
N HIS A 259 12.80 -3.84 -13.41
CA HIS A 259 12.87 -3.94 -11.95
C HIS A 259 11.97 -5.08 -11.49
N HIS A 260 12.44 -5.93 -10.59
CA HIS A 260 11.64 -7.07 -10.12
C HIS A 260 12.01 -7.45 -8.67
N PRO A 261 11.07 -8.04 -7.91
CA PRO A 261 11.36 -8.52 -6.57
C PRO A 261 12.18 -9.82 -6.63
N ARG A 262 13.07 -10.01 -5.66
CA ARG A 262 13.78 -11.27 -5.43
C ARG A 262 13.86 -11.58 -3.94
N ARG A 263 13.70 -12.84 -3.54
CA ARG A 263 13.92 -13.27 -2.15
C ARG A 263 15.41 -13.35 -1.83
N CYS A 264 15.81 -12.72 -0.73
CA CYS A 264 17.15 -12.85 -0.17
C CYS A 264 17.35 -14.25 0.41
N LYS A 265 18.40 -14.96 0.00
CA LYS A 265 18.67 -16.32 0.50
C LYS A 265 19.03 -16.39 1.99
N GLN A 266 19.39 -15.26 2.62
CA GLN A 266 19.76 -15.21 4.04
C GLN A 266 18.58 -14.88 4.96
N CYS A 267 17.80 -13.84 4.64
CA CYS A 267 16.73 -13.36 5.52
C CYS A 267 15.32 -13.54 4.95
N ASN A 268 15.20 -14.14 3.77
CA ASN A 268 13.94 -14.41 3.07
C ASN A 268 13.08 -13.18 2.68
N ARG A 269 13.51 -11.97 3.05
CA ARG A 269 12.88 -10.70 2.63
C ARG A 269 13.03 -10.49 1.13
N PHE A 270 12.02 -9.86 0.53
CA PHE A 270 12.11 -9.36 -0.83
C PHE A 270 13.00 -8.12 -0.89
N PHE A 271 13.86 -8.06 -1.91
CA PHE A 271 14.64 -6.89 -2.28
C PHE A 271 14.48 -6.58 -3.77
N LEU A 272 14.60 -5.31 -4.14
CA LEU A 272 14.41 -4.85 -5.51
C LEU A 272 15.66 -5.10 -6.34
N MET A 273 15.49 -5.79 -7.47
CA MET A 273 16.53 -5.96 -8.47
C MET A 273 16.34 -4.92 -9.56
N THR A 274 17.32 -4.05 -9.80
CA THR A 274 17.29 -3.06 -10.89
C THR A 274 18.27 -3.37 -12.02
N ARG A 275 19.40 -4.03 -11.69
CA ARG A 275 20.45 -4.47 -12.64
C ARG A 275 21.15 -5.72 -12.08
N GLY A 276 21.57 -6.65 -12.96
CA GLY A 276 22.47 -7.76 -12.62
C GLY A 276 21.79 -9.06 -12.17
N TYR A 277 21.85 -10.10 -13.00
CA TYR A 277 21.21 -11.40 -12.74
C TYR A 277 21.74 -12.18 -11.52
N ARG A 278 22.92 -11.82 -10.99
CA ARG A 278 23.66 -12.65 -10.01
C ARG A 278 23.44 -12.28 -8.54
N THR A 279 22.86 -11.12 -8.23
CA THR A 279 22.65 -10.72 -6.83
C THR A 279 21.54 -11.57 -6.20
N ILE A 280 21.85 -12.26 -5.11
CA ILE A 280 20.96 -13.20 -4.39
C ILE A 280 20.78 -12.85 -2.89
N TYR A 281 21.49 -11.82 -2.42
CA TYR A 281 21.43 -11.31 -1.05
C TYR A 281 21.08 -9.83 -1.08
N CYS A 282 20.32 -9.37 -0.09
CA CYS A 282 19.94 -7.96 0.05
C CYS A 282 20.96 -7.17 0.87
N ASP A 283 20.97 -5.85 0.70
CA ASP A 283 21.83 -4.94 1.47
C ASP A 283 21.19 -4.43 2.77
N LYS A 284 20.07 -5.02 3.18
CA LYS A 284 19.46 -4.75 4.50
C LYS A 284 20.29 -5.39 5.63
N PRO A 285 20.26 -4.82 6.85
CA PRO A 285 20.89 -5.40 8.03
C PRO A 285 20.50 -6.88 8.24
N SER A 286 21.47 -7.73 8.54
CA SER A 286 21.26 -9.16 8.79
C SER A 286 20.51 -9.37 10.10
N LEU A 287 19.67 -10.43 10.13
CA LEU A 287 18.96 -10.85 11.34
C LEU A 287 19.92 -11.44 12.38
N GLU A 288 21.02 -12.08 11.94
CA GLU A 288 22.02 -12.68 12.82
C GLU A 288 22.95 -11.64 13.45
N ASN A 289 23.34 -10.64 12.65
CA ASN A 289 24.22 -9.57 13.11
C ASN A 289 23.86 -8.26 12.38
N PRO A 290 23.06 -7.38 13.03
CA PRO A 290 22.63 -6.12 12.44
C PRO A 290 23.77 -5.15 12.06
N LYS A 291 25.01 -5.40 12.51
CA LYS A 291 26.19 -4.61 12.10
C LYS A 291 26.62 -4.87 10.64
N PHE A 292 26.15 -5.97 10.04
CA PHE A 292 26.47 -6.34 8.66
C PHE A 292 25.20 -6.51 7.82
N THR A 293 25.31 -6.28 6.52
CA THR A 293 24.24 -6.59 5.57
C THR A 293 24.20 -8.09 5.25
N CYS A 294 23.07 -8.61 4.74
CA CYS A 294 23.02 -10.01 4.30
C CYS A 294 24.09 -10.31 3.23
N SER A 295 24.35 -9.38 2.31
CA SER A 295 25.43 -9.49 1.32
C SER A 295 26.82 -9.63 1.97
N GLN A 296 27.11 -8.82 3.01
CA GLN A 296 28.38 -8.87 3.73
C GLN A 296 28.55 -10.15 4.54
N VAL A 297 27.47 -10.63 5.18
CA VAL A 297 27.47 -11.90 5.92
C VAL A 297 27.76 -13.07 4.97
N ALA A 298 27.07 -13.13 3.83
CA ALA A 298 27.31 -14.17 2.83
C ALA A 298 28.74 -14.18 2.29
N TYR A 299 29.33 -12.99 2.04
CA TYR A 299 30.73 -12.88 1.61
C TYR A 299 31.70 -13.45 2.65
N LYS A 300 31.49 -13.15 3.94
CA LYS A 300 32.32 -13.69 5.02
C LYS A 300 32.23 -15.20 5.15
N HIS A 301 31.03 -15.77 5.02
CA HIS A 301 30.86 -17.23 5.04
C HIS A 301 31.57 -17.89 3.86
N ALA A 302 31.46 -17.33 2.64
CA ALA A 302 32.16 -17.85 1.48
C ALA A 302 33.69 -17.83 1.66
N GLN A 303 34.25 -16.78 2.29
CA GLN A 303 35.68 -16.71 2.60
C GLN A 303 36.08 -17.78 3.62
N CYS A 304 35.36 -17.94 4.74
CA CYS A 304 35.66 -18.98 5.74
C CYS A 304 35.61 -20.40 5.18
N SER A 305 34.65 -20.71 4.30
CA SER A 305 34.55 -22.03 3.66
C SER A 305 35.74 -22.36 2.76
N THR A 306 36.47 -21.35 2.29
CA THR A 306 37.65 -21.54 1.42
C THR A 306 38.91 -21.91 2.23
N PHE A 307 38.92 -21.65 3.55
CA PHE A 307 40.07 -21.95 4.43
C PHE A 307 40.00 -23.31 5.12
N ILE A 308 38.90 -24.07 4.96
CA ILE A 308 38.72 -25.40 5.58
C ILE A 308 39.08 -26.54 4.59
N THR A 309 39.52 -26.20 3.37
CA THR A 309 39.94 -27.18 2.34
C THR A 309 41.46 -27.15 2.11
N ILE A 310 42.25 -27.28 3.18
CA ILE A 310 43.68 -27.60 3.13
C ILE A 310 43.96 -28.70 4.16
#